data_AF-A0A329RAV4-F1
#
_entry.id   AF-A0A329RAV4-F1
#
_cell.length_a   1.000
_cell.length_b   1.000
_cell.length_c   1.000
_cell.angle_alpha   90.00
_cell.angle_beta   90.00
_cell.angle_gamma   90.00
#
_symmetry.space_group_name_H-M   'P 1'
#
loop_
_entity.id
_entity.type
_entity.pdbx_description
1 polymer ?
#
loop_
_entity_poly.entity_id
_entity_poly.type
_entity_poly.pdbx_seq_one_letter_code
_entity_poly.pdbx_strand_id
1 'polypeptide(L)'
;MKLSNKLWIHWGKNPNDVFQYLKISKAGAKLDESKKFIQWFRFVKDYRDKKGAHWFVDYEIYHSLLKVAPEAKIATILQSLKDIKDLKNLAEIVQNYQFKLWVGRK
;
A
#
# COMPACT_ATOMS: atom_id res chain seq x y z
N MET A 1 3.49 13.66 -5.31
CA MET A 1 2.83 14.57 -6.27
C MET A 1 1.47 13.99 -6.64
N LYS A 2 0.35 14.71 -6.47
CA LYS A 2 -0.99 14.20 -6.87
C LYS A 2 -1.15 14.08 -8.40
N LEU A 3 -0.37 14.85 -9.17
CA LEU A 3 -0.39 14.86 -10.64
C LEU A 3 0.08 13.51 -11.25
N SER A 4 1.10 12.87 -10.68
CA SER A 4 1.61 11.59 -11.19
C SER A 4 0.59 10.45 -11.04
N ASN A 5 -0.16 10.43 -9.93
CA ASN A 5 -1.18 9.40 -9.69
C ASN A 5 -2.34 9.50 -10.69
N LYS A 6 -2.85 10.71 -10.93
CA LYS A 6 -3.91 10.93 -11.90
C LYS A 6 -3.51 10.49 -13.31
N LEU A 7 -2.28 10.79 -13.73
CA LEU A 7 -1.74 10.37 -15.03
C LEU A 7 -1.60 8.85 -15.13
N TRP A 8 -1.04 8.19 -14.12
CA TRP A 8 -0.93 6.73 -14.11
C TRP A 8 -2.32 6.06 -14.18
N ILE A 9 -3.32 6.55 -13.42
CA ILE A 9 -4.68 6.03 -13.49
C ILE A 9 -5.30 6.29 -14.88
N HIS A 10 -5.08 7.47 -15.47
CA HIS A 10 -5.58 7.80 -16.80
C HIS A 10 -4.98 6.90 -17.89
N TRP A 11 -3.69 6.56 -17.78
CA TRP A 11 -3.01 5.61 -18.66
C TRP A 11 -3.29 4.13 -18.32
N GLY A 12 -4.29 3.85 -17.46
CA GLY A 12 -4.73 2.50 -17.16
C GLY A 12 -3.79 1.70 -16.27
N LYS A 13 -2.84 2.35 -15.57
CA LYS A 13 -1.97 1.64 -14.62
C LYS A 13 -2.77 1.22 -13.39
N ASN A 14 -2.56 -0.02 -12.97
CA ASN A 14 -3.08 -0.55 -11.71
C ASN A 14 -1.99 -0.50 -10.61
N PRO A 15 -2.34 -0.77 -9.34
CA PRO A 15 -1.36 -0.74 -8.26
C PRO A 15 -0.19 -1.73 -8.41
N ASN A 16 -0.39 -2.89 -9.02
CA ASN A 16 0.70 -3.84 -9.28
C ASN A 16 1.71 -3.27 -10.30
N ASP A 17 1.25 -2.61 -11.36
CA ASP A 17 2.11 -1.98 -12.36
C ASP A 17 3.00 -0.91 -11.71
N VAL A 18 2.39 -0.06 -10.88
CA VAL A 18 3.10 1.02 -10.19
C VAL A 18 4.05 0.45 -9.13
N PHE A 19 3.69 -0.64 -8.45
CA PHE A 19 4.56 -1.33 -7.49
C PHE A 19 5.86 -1.80 -8.15
N GLN A 20 5.73 -2.44 -9.32
CA GLN A 20 6.86 -2.93 -10.10
C GLN A 20 7.68 -1.76 -10.67
N TYR A 21 7.02 -0.75 -11.24
CA TYR A 21 7.66 0.44 -11.80
C TYR A 21 8.55 1.16 -10.77
N LEU A 22 8.06 1.30 -9.54
CA LEU A 22 8.78 1.94 -8.44
C LEU A 22 9.89 1.05 -7.85
N LYS A 23 9.98 -0.22 -8.25
CA LYS A 23 10.99 -1.19 -7.80
C LYS A 23 11.02 -1.32 -6.27
N ILE A 24 9.85 -1.39 -5.64
CA ILE A 24 9.70 -1.39 -4.17
C ILE A 24 10.40 -2.59 -3.53
N SER A 25 10.42 -3.74 -4.20
CA SER A 25 11.14 -4.94 -3.74
C SER A 25 12.64 -4.73 -3.51
N LYS A 26 13.23 -3.67 -4.08
CA LYS A 26 14.65 -3.34 -3.88
C LYS A 26 14.92 -2.50 -2.63
N ALA A 27 13.89 -2.10 -1.88
CA ALA A 27 14.05 -1.24 -0.70
C ALA A 27 14.60 -1.99 0.53
N GLY A 28 14.43 -3.32 0.59
CA GLY A 28 14.95 -4.15 1.69
C GLY A 28 14.54 -3.64 3.08
N ALA A 29 15.51 -3.56 3.99
CA ALA A 29 15.28 -3.16 5.38
C ALA A 29 14.78 -1.70 5.56
N LYS A 30 14.99 -0.82 4.57
CA LYS A 30 14.61 0.61 4.62
C LYS A 30 13.27 0.91 3.96
N LEU A 31 12.38 -0.08 3.91
CA LEU A 31 11.08 0.04 3.24
C LEU A 31 10.20 1.14 3.87
N ASP A 32 10.27 1.32 5.18
CA ASP A 32 9.58 2.35 5.97
C ASP A 32 10.03 3.78 5.65
N GLU A 33 11.30 3.97 5.29
CA GLU A 33 11.86 5.27 4.90
C GLU A 33 11.70 5.54 3.38
N SER A 34 11.21 4.55 2.64
CA SER A 34 11.16 4.60 1.19
C SER A 34 10.08 5.56 0.71
N LYS A 35 10.50 6.72 0.19
CA LYS A 35 9.63 7.65 -0.54
C LYS A 35 8.84 6.97 -1.66
N LYS A 36 9.40 5.91 -2.27
CA LYS A 36 8.74 5.13 -3.32
C LYS A 36 7.60 4.28 -2.75
N PHE A 37 7.80 3.69 -1.58
CA PHE A 37 6.75 2.94 -0.89
C PHE A 37 5.57 3.84 -0.51
N ILE A 38 5.85 4.99 0.09
CA ILE A 38 4.82 6.00 0.44
C ILE A 38 4.09 6.47 -0.83
N GLN A 39 4.81 6.69 -1.93
CA GLN A 39 4.21 7.10 -3.20
C GLN A 39 3.31 6.01 -3.80
N TRP A 40 3.68 4.74 -3.68
CA TRP A 40 2.80 3.64 -4.09
C TRP A 40 1.56 3.53 -3.22
N PHE A 41 1.69 3.69 -1.90
CA PHE A 41 0.53 3.66 -1.00
C PHE A 41 -0.44 4.82 -1.29
N ARG A 42 0.09 6.02 -1.61
CA ARG A 42 -0.72 7.14 -2.13
C ARG A 42 -1.39 6.81 -3.45
N PHE A 43 -0.70 6.12 -4.34
CA PHE A 43 -1.28 5.68 -5.60
C PHE A 43 -2.43 4.70 -5.39
N VAL A 44 -2.28 3.69 -4.53
CA VAL A 44 -3.34 2.75 -4.16
C VAL A 44 -4.57 3.49 -3.64
N LYS A 45 -4.36 4.45 -2.74
CA LYS A 45 -5.44 5.32 -2.23
C LYS A 45 -6.15 6.04 -3.37
N ASP A 46 -5.43 6.81 -4.18
CA ASP A 46 -6.04 7.60 -5.26
C ASP A 46 -6.69 6.70 -6.34
N TYR A 47 -6.14 5.51 -6.57
CA TYR A 47 -6.72 4.49 -7.46
C TYR A 47 -8.05 3.99 -6.92
N ARG A 48 -8.13 3.62 -5.63
CA ARG A 48 -9.37 3.21 -4.97
C ARG A 48 -10.40 4.34 -4.91
N ASP A 49 -9.98 5.57 -4.64
CA ASP A 49 -10.87 6.74 -4.64
C ASP A 49 -11.48 6.98 -6.03
N LYS A 50 -10.73 6.70 -7.10
CA LYS A 50 -11.18 6.96 -8.48
C LYS A 50 -11.96 5.80 -9.11
N LYS A 51 -11.59 4.55 -8.80
CA LYS A 51 -12.14 3.34 -9.43
C LYS A 51 -13.09 2.57 -8.53
N GLY A 52 -12.89 2.64 -7.21
CA GLY A 52 -13.58 1.85 -6.20
C GLY A 52 -12.68 0.78 -5.58
N ALA A 53 -12.92 0.46 -4.30
CA ALA A 53 -12.09 -0.47 -3.54
C ALA A 53 -12.09 -1.92 -4.09
N HIS A 54 -13.14 -2.33 -4.80
CA HIS A 54 -13.24 -3.66 -5.40
C HIS A 54 -12.24 -3.91 -6.55
N TRP A 55 -11.67 -2.84 -7.14
CA TRP A 55 -10.65 -2.96 -8.19
C TRP A 55 -9.24 -3.25 -7.65
N PHE A 56 -9.03 -3.12 -6.35
CA PHE A 56 -7.79 -3.52 -5.69
C PHE A 56 -8.06 -3.76 -4.21
N VAL A 57 -8.43 -4.98 -3.82
CA VAL A 57 -9.00 -5.29 -2.49
C VAL A 57 -7.95 -5.36 -1.37
N ASP A 58 -8.37 -5.37 -0.10
CA ASP A 58 -7.45 -5.24 1.05
C ASP A 58 -6.40 -6.36 1.08
N TYR A 59 -6.82 -7.56 0.71
CA TYR A 59 -5.95 -8.72 0.52
C TYR A 59 -4.85 -8.43 -0.52
N GLU A 60 -5.15 -7.80 -1.66
CA GLU A 60 -4.16 -7.54 -2.70
C GLU A 60 -3.11 -6.52 -2.26
N ILE A 61 -3.53 -5.48 -1.52
CA ILE A 61 -2.59 -4.55 -0.90
C ILE A 61 -1.68 -5.31 0.06
N TYR A 62 -2.27 -6.02 1.03
CA TYR A 62 -1.52 -6.74 2.06
C TYR A 62 -0.57 -7.78 1.45
N HIS A 63 -1.05 -8.56 0.48
CA HIS A 63 -0.24 -9.55 -0.23
C HIS A 63 0.91 -8.91 -1.03
N SER A 64 0.75 -7.69 -1.54
CA SER A 64 1.85 -6.94 -2.16
C SER A 64 2.91 -6.53 -1.14
N LEU A 65 2.52 -6.22 0.10
CA LEU A 65 3.45 -5.92 1.20
C LEU A 65 4.24 -7.17 1.63
N LEU A 66 3.59 -8.34 1.66
CA LEU A 66 4.25 -9.61 2.02
C LEU A 66 5.38 -10.00 1.06
N LYS A 67 5.37 -9.50 -0.18
CA LYS A 67 6.46 -9.73 -1.14
C LYS A 67 7.75 -9.01 -0.80
N VAL A 68 7.72 -8.05 0.12
CA VAL A 68 8.85 -7.13 0.36
C VAL A 68 9.24 -6.99 1.83
N ALA A 69 8.42 -7.46 2.77
CA ALA A 69 8.72 -7.42 4.19
C ALA A 69 7.97 -8.53 4.97
N PRO A 70 8.52 -9.01 6.10
CA PRO A 70 7.82 -9.93 6.99
C PRO A 70 6.63 -9.25 7.70
N GLU A 71 5.65 -10.03 8.15
CA GLU A 71 4.40 -9.52 8.73
C GLU A 71 4.61 -8.52 9.88
N ALA A 72 5.58 -8.79 10.76
CA ALA A 72 5.90 -7.89 11.87
C ALA A 72 6.38 -6.51 11.40
N LYS A 73 7.22 -6.46 10.34
CA LYS A 73 7.68 -5.20 9.74
C LYS A 73 6.55 -4.52 8.96
N ILE A 74 5.64 -5.27 8.35
CA ILE A 74 4.44 -4.69 7.73
C ILE A 74 3.57 -3.99 8.77
N ALA A 75 3.36 -4.60 9.94
CA ALA A 75 2.55 -4.00 11.00
C ALA A 75 3.12 -2.65 11.47
N THR A 76 4.46 -2.56 11.62
CA THR A 76 5.12 -1.30 12.00
C THR A 76 5.04 -0.26 10.89
N ILE A 77 5.25 -0.64 9.63
CA ILE A 77 5.10 0.25 8.47
C ILE A 77 3.68 0.81 8.40
N LEU A 78 2.66 -0.05 8.50
CA LEU A 78 1.26 0.37 8.47
C LEU A 78 0.93 1.29 9.65
N GLN A 79 1.53 1.05 10.82
CA GLN A 79 1.37 1.94 11.96
C GLN A 79 1.94 3.34 11.67
N SER A 80 3.16 3.43 11.14
CA SER A 80 3.80 4.72 10.80
C SER A 80 3.06 5.47 9.68
N LEU A 81 2.45 4.75 8.73
CA LEU A 81 1.65 5.38 7.68
C LEU A 81 0.40 6.11 8.20
N LYS A 82 -0.06 5.81 9.42
CA LYS A 82 -1.20 6.51 10.04
C LYS A 82 -0.89 7.94 10.45
N ASP A 83 0.38 8.26 10.69
CA ASP A 83 0.83 9.61 11.01
C ASP A 83 0.80 10.52 9.77
N ILE A 84 0.69 9.93 8.58
CA ILE A 84 0.51 10.64 7.33
C ILE A 84 -1.00 10.86 7.10
N LYS A 85 -1.48 12.08 7.36
CA LYS A 85 -2.92 12.44 7.34
C LYS A 85 -3.68 11.94 6.11
N ASP A 86 -3.10 12.00 4.91
CA ASP A 86 -3.77 11.55 3.69
C ASP A 86 -3.82 10.02 3.54
N LEU A 87 -2.95 9.28 4.23
CA LEU A 87 -2.84 7.81 4.15
C LEU A 87 -3.49 7.07 5.31
N LYS A 88 -3.81 7.78 6.41
CA LYS A 88 -4.35 7.21 7.65
C LYS A 88 -5.45 6.19 7.42
N ASN A 89 -6.50 6.56 6.67
CA ASN A 89 -7.65 5.68 6.45
C ASN A 89 -7.25 4.38 5.72
N LEU A 90 -6.42 4.46 4.67
CA LEU A 90 -5.98 3.27 3.96
C LEU A 90 -5.06 2.39 4.83
N ALA A 91 -4.19 3.01 5.62
CA ALA A 91 -3.31 2.30 6.54
C ALA A 91 -4.10 1.54 7.61
N GLU A 92 -5.13 2.16 8.19
CA GLU A 92 -6.04 1.52 9.15
C GLU A 92 -6.80 0.35 8.53
N ILE A 93 -7.34 0.50 7.31
CA ILE A 93 -8.04 -0.58 6.59
C ILE A 93 -7.13 -1.80 6.43
N VAL A 94 -5.92 -1.60 5.91
CA VAL A 94 -4.99 -2.71 5.63
C VAL A 94 -4.45 -3.32 6.93
N GLN A 95 -4.22 -2.53 7.97
CA GLN A 95 -3.78 -3.05 9.26
C GLN A 95 -4.89 -3.84 9.98
N ASN A 96 -6.14 -3.39 9.89
CA ASN A 96 -7.28 -4.14 10.40
C ASN A 96 -7.44 -5.47 9.66
N TYR A 97 -7.21 -5.51 8.34
CA TYR A 97 -7.15 -6.75 7.57
C TYR A 97 -6.06 -7.69 8.09
N GLN A 98 -4.85 -7.18 8.34
CA GLN A 98 -3.75 -7.95 8.95
C GLN A 98 -4.15 -8.55 10.31
N PHE A 99 -4.74 -7.76 11.21
CA PHE A 99 -5.16 -8.25 12.52
C PHE A 99 -6.27 -9.31 12.42
N LYS A 100 -7.22 -9.16 11.51
CA LYS A 100 -8.25 -10.20 11.27
C LYS A 100 -7.62 -11.52 10.84
N LEU A 101 -6.61 -11.48 9.95
CA LEU A 101 -5.87 -12.68 9.56
C LEU A 101 -5.14 -13.32 10.74
N TRP A 102 -4.49 -12.53 11.60
CA TRP A 102 -3.79 -13.03 12.78
C TRP A 102 -4.74 -13.68 13.79
N VAL A 103 -5.90 -13.07 14.04
CA VAL A 103 -6.91 -13.62 14.94
C VAL A 103 -7.47 -14.93 14.39
N GLY A 104 -7.72 -15.03 13.09
CA GLY A 104 -8.25 -16.24 12.45
C GLY A 104 -7.25 -17.39 12.29
N ARG A 105 -5.96 -17.19 12.62
CA ARG A 105 -4.93 -18.25 12.63
C ARG A 105 -4.78 -18.92 14.00
N LYS A 106 -5.50 -18.44 15.02
CA LYS A 106 -5.65 -19.12 16.32
C LYS A 106 -6.66 -20.24 16.20
#